data_AF-A0A8S2GAJ4-F1
#
_entry.id   AF-A0A8S2GAJ4-F1
#
_cell.length_a   1.000
_cell.length_b   1.000
_cell.length_c   1.000
_cell.angle_alpha   90.00
_cell.angle_beta   90.00
_cell.angle_gamma   90.00
#
_symmetry.space_group_name_H-M   'P 1'
#
loop_
_entity.id
_entity.type
_entity.pdbx_description
1 polymer ?
#
loop_
_entity_poly.entity_id
_entity_poly.type
_entity_poly.pdbx_seq_one_letter_code
_entity_poly.pdbx_strand_id
1 'polypeptide(L)'
;MDQFRDAQRRAHKLQEYSERLDERKYTEKWSVLADVQSRLGNAYLELGDYAKSLDHHNKDLKLSETRGFEDRQSRALDNLGRVYARSGQFAQAIQVWERKIPLATSPLEKAWLFHEIGQCHFGLGDYERSQAYGNRSFTEAVEVSDPVWQLNAKVLVAHSQTKLRQYREAEKTFDEALVLAKDQ
;
A
#
# COMPACT_ATOMS: atom_id res chain seq x y z
N MET A 1 17.60 4.00 -18.91
CA MET A 1 18.15 5.19 -18.21
C MET A 1 17.69 6.50 -18.85
N ASP A 2 17.77 6.68 -20.18
CA ASP A 2 17.41 7.95 -20.82
C ASP A 2 15.91 8.29 -20.82
N GLN A 3 15.05 7.30 -21.06
CA GLN A 3 13.58 7.50 -21.02
C GLN A 3 13.07 7.94 -19.63
N PHE A 4 13.69 7.46 -18.55
CA PHE A 4 13.37 7.88 -17.19
C PHE A 4 13.76 9.35 -16.94
N ARG A 5 14.97 9.74 -17.37
CA ARG A 5 15.43 11.14 -17.26
C ARG A 5 14.54 12.09 -18.05
N ASP A 6 14.06 11.66 -19.22
CA ASP A 6 13.12 12.45 -20.02
C ASP A 6 11.73 12.56 -19.37
N ALA A 7 11.20 11.46 -18.82
CA ALA A 7 9.95 11.48 -18.06
C ALA A 7 10.06 12.41 -16.84
N GLN A 8 11.17 12.35 -16.11
CA GLN A 8 11.44 13.22 -14.97
C GLN A 8 11.52 14.70 -15.37
N ARG A 9 12.25 15.03 -16.45
CA ARG A 9 12.32 16.40 -16.98
C ARG A 9 10.94 16.94 -17.37
N ARG A 10 10.12 16.11 -18.02
CA ARG A 10 8.76 16.49 -18.41
C ARG A 10 7.85 16.69 -17.19
N ALA A 11 7.97 15.85 -16.18
CA ALA A 11 7.21 15.97 -14.94
C ALA A 11 7.57 17.25 -14.16
N HIS A 12 8.87 17.61 -14.08
CA HIS A 12 9.29 18.89 -13.51
C HIS A 12 8.73 20.09 -14.27
N LYS A 13 8.82 20.08 -15.60
CA LYS A 13 8.23 21.16 -16.42
C LYS A 13 6.73 21.28 -16.23
N LEU A 14 6.02 20.15 -16.16
CA LEU A 14 4.58 20.12 -15.91
C LEU A 14 4.26 20.70 -14.53
N GLN A 15 5.04 20.36 -13.51
CA GLN A 15 4.90 20.92 -12.18
C GLN A 15 5.04 22.45 -12.19
N GLU A 16 6.13 22.98 -12.75
CA GLU A 16 6.37 24.43 -12.84
C GLU A 16 5.26 25.15 -13.63
N TYR A 17 4.79 24.55 -14.71
CA TYR A 17 3.70 25.11 -15.52
C TYR A 17 2.39 25.13 -14.73
N SER A 18 2.01 24.02 -14.10
CA SER A 18 0.79 23.89 -13.30
C SER A 18 0.78 24.83 -12.08
N GLU A 19 1.92 25.06 -11.44
CA GLU A 19 2.04 26.01 -10.33
C GLU A 19 1.74 27.46 -10.77
N ARG A 20 2.09 27.83 -12.01
CA ARG A 20 1.86 29.15 -12.60
C ARG A 20 0.44 29.38 -13.12
N LEU A 21 -0.38 28.33 -13.24
CA LEU A 21 -1.75 28.46 -13.73
C LEU A 21 -2.63 29.21 -12.72
N ASP A 22 -3.44 30.14 -13.24
CA ASP A 22 -4.48 30.81 -12.46
C ASP A 22 -5.50 29.78 -11.96
N GLU A 23 -5.59 29.62 -10.64
CA GLU A 23 -6.45 28.61 -10.03
C GLU A 23 -7.94 28.90 -10.20
N ARG A 24 -8.32 30.15 -10.51
CA ARG A 24 -9.70 30.50 -10.83
C ARG A 24 -10.13 29.97 -12.20
N LYS A 25 -9.16 29.79 -13.10
CA LYS A 25 -9.39 29.29 -14.47
C LYS A 25 -9.14 27.80 -14.61
N TYR A 26 -8.24 27.26 -13.78
CA TYR A 26 -7.81 25.86 -13.85
C TYR A 26 -7.97 25.19 -12.48
N THR A 27 -9.21 24.84 -12.14
CA THR A 27 -9.57 24.20 -10.88
C THR A 27 -8.87 22.85 -10.68
N GLU A 28 -8.66 22.11 -11.76
CA GLU A 28 -8.01 20.79 -11.76
C GLU A 28 -6.49 20.83 -11.56
N LYS A 29 -5.85 22.02 -11.52
CA LYS A 29 -4.38 22.10 -11.50
C LYS A 29 -3.75 21.34 -10.32
N TRP A 30 -4.41 21.37 -9.17
CA TRP A 30 -3.94 20.69 -7.96
C TRP A 30 -4.11 19.18 -8.04
N SER A 31 -5.19 18.73 -8.68
CA SER A 31 -5.45 17.32 -8.97
C SER A 31 -4.37 16.75 -9.90
N VAL A 32 -4.02 17.51 -10.95
CA VAL A 32 -2.92 17.17 -11.87
C VAL A 32 -1.57 17.14 -11.15
N LEU A 33 -1.27 18.13 -10.30
CA LEU A 33 -0.02 18.17 -9.53
C LEU A 33 0.10 16.95 -8.61
N ALA A 34 -0.98 16.56 -7.91
CA ALA A 34 -1.00 15.37 -7.07
C ALA A 34 -0.70 14.10 -7.89
N ASP A 35 -1.32 13.95 -9.06
CA ASP A 35 -1.05 12.84 -9.98
C ASP A 35 0.41 12.79 -10.47
N VAL A 36 1.00 13.94 -10.77
CA VAL A 36 2.41 14.04 -11.18
C VAL A 36 3.33 13.59 -10.04
N GLN A 37 3.09 14.07 -8.81
CA GLN A 37 3.88 13.65 -7.64
C GLN A 37 3.76 12.15 -7.40
N SER A 38 2.55 11.59 -7.48
CA SER A 38 2.32 10.15 -7.34
C SER A 38 3.11 9.32 -8.36
N ARG A 39 3.08 9.73 -9.63
CA ARG A 39 3.79 9.03 -10.71
C ARG A 39 5.30 9.11 -10.56
N LEU A 40 5.84 10.27 -10.16
CA LEU A 40 7.26 10.42 -9.87
C LEU A 40 7.69 9.54 -8.69
N GLY A 41 6.88 9.50 -7.62
CA GLY A 41 7.14 8.65 -6.47
C GLY A 41 7.23 7.17 -6.84
N ASN A 42 6.27 6.68 -7.65
CA ASN A 42 6.28 5.30 -8.15
C ASN A 42 7.50 5.04 -9.04
N ALA A 43 7.86 5.98 -9.91
CA ALA A 43 9.00 5.82 -10.79
C ALA A 43 10.32 5.70 -10.00
N TYR A 44 10.49 6.48 -8.93
CA TYR A 44 11.65 6.34 -8.04
C TYR A 44 11.62 5.07 -7.19
N LEU A 45 10.43 4.61 -6.79
CA LEU A 45 10.28 3.32 -6.12
C LEU A 45 10.80 2.17 -6.99
N GLU A 46 10.47 2.17 -8.28
CA GLU A 46 10.95 1.17 -9.24
C GLU A 46 12.46 1.26 -9.51
N LEU A 47 13.06 2.43 -9.35
CA LEU A 47 14.53 2.59 -9.41
C LEU A 47 15.23 2.21 -8.10
N GLY A 48 14.50 1.92 -7.02
CA GLY A 48 15.06 1.69 -5.69
C GLY A 48 15.54 2.96 -4.98
N ASP A 49 15.26 4.16 -5.51
CA ASP A 49 15.56 5.43 -4.84
C ASP A 49 14.42 5.77 -3.85
N TYR A 50 14.40 5.05 -2.74
CA TYR A 50 13.33 5.16 -1.74
C TYR A 50 13.22 6.57 -1.14
N ALA A 51 14.33 7.28 -0.97
CA ALA A 51 14.32 8.63 -0.40
C ALA A 51 13.56 9.63 -1.29
N LYS A 52 13.80 9.62 -2.61
CA LYS A 52 13.03 10.47 -3.53
C LYS A 52 11.60 10.00 -3.71
N SER A 53 11.37 8.68 -3.68
CA SER A 53 10.02 8.14 -3.69
C SER A 53 9.17 8.67 -2.52
N LEU A 54 9.73 8.65 -1.31
CA LEU A 54 9.11 9.22 -0.12
C LEU A 54 8.86 10.72 -0.26
N ASP A 55 9.81 11.51 -0.76
CA ASP A 55 9.63 12.95 -0.96
C ASP A 55 8.43 13.25 -1.88
N HIS A 56 8.33 12.56 -3.01
CA HIS A 56 7.24 12.76 -3.96
C HIS A 56 5.88 12.29 -3.40
N HIS A 57 5.81 11.13 -2.75
CA HIS A 57 4.54 10.68 -2.18
C HIS A 57 4.09 11.53 -0.97
N ASN A 58 5.02 12.11 -0.20
CA ASN A 58 4.67 13.09 0.84
C ASN A 58 4.12 14.39 0.24
N LYS A 59 4.62 14.84 -0.93
CA LYS A 59 4.06 15.98 -1.66
C LYS A 59 2.64 15.68 -2.17
N ASP A 60 2.40 14.49 -2.72
CA ASP A 60 1.06 14.00 -3.12
C ASP A 60 0.10 14.01 -1.93
N LEU A 61 0.54 13.45 -0.79
CA LEU A 61 -0.26 13.39 0.44
C LEU A 61 -0.62 14.79 0.95
N LYS A 62 0.39 15.65 1.13
CA LYS A 62 0.19 17.02 1.64
C LYS A 62 -0.77 17.81 0.75
N LEU A 63 -0.62 17.68 -0.57
CA LEU A 63 -1.49 18.38 -1.51
C LEU A 63 -2.92 17.85 -1.45
N SER A 64 -3.09 16.53 -1.39
CA SER A 64 -4.39 15.88 -1.29
C SER A 64 -5.12 16.25 -0.01
N GLU A 65 -4.43 16.25 1.14
CA GLU A 65 -4.98 16.70 2.44
C GLU A 65 -5.38 18.19 2.40
N THR A 66 -4.53 19.05 1.83
CA THR A 66 -4.82 20.50 1.73
C THR A 66 -6.02 20.81 0.85
N ARG A 67 -6.28 19.97 -0.16
CA ARG A 67 -7.31 20.20 -1.18
C ARG A 67 -8.57 19.35 -1.00
N GLY A 68 -8.59 18.45 -0.02
CA GLY A 68 -9.72 17.55 0.23
C GLY A 68 -9.89 16.46 -0.83
N PHE A 69 -8.80 15.99 -1.44
CA PHE A 69 -8.84 14.91 -2.43
C PHE A 69 -8.72 13.54 -1.73
N GLU A 70 -9.81 13.03 -1.17
CA GLU A 70 -9.81 11.80 -0.35
C GLU A 70 -9.24 10.57 -1.08
N ASP A 71 -9.66 10.32 -2.32
CA ASP A 71 -9.13 9.19 -3.13
C ASP A 71 -7.61 9.29 -3.33
N ARG A 72 -7.11 10.52 -3.49
CA ARG A 72 -5.68 10.79 -3.71
C ARG A 72 -4.90 10.70 -2.41
N GLN A 73 -5.50 11.11 -1.29
CA GLN A 73 -4.96 10.89 0.04
C GLN A 73 -4.82 9.40 0.33
N SER A 74 -5.86 8.59 0.06
CA SER A 74 -5.79 7.13 0.21
C SER A 74 -4.65 6.54 -0.60
N ARG A 75 -4.55 6.90 -1.89
CA ARG A 75 -3.45 6.48 -2.77
C ARG A 75 -2.07 6.92 -2.28
N ALA A 76 -1.93 8.14 -1.77
CA ALA A 76 -0.64 8.65 -1.32
C ALA A 76 -0.16 7.89 -0.08
N LEU A 77 -1.05 7.61 0.88
CA LEU A 77 -0.77 6.76 2.04
C LEU A 77 -0.42 5.34 1.61
N ASP A 78 -1.17 4.79 0.65
CA ASP A 78 -0.89 3.48 0.06
C ASP A 78 0.56 3.35 -0.41
N ASN A 79 0.96 4.28 -1.28
CA ASN A 79 2.29 4.29 -1.86
C ASN A 79 3.38 4.53 -0.81
N LEU A 80 3.19 5.45 0.14
CA LEU A 80 4.14 5.66 1.24
C LEU A 80 4.37 4.38 2.05
N GLY A 81 3.30 3.66 2.38
CA GLY A 81 3.40 2.38 3.08
C GLY A 81 4.19 1.35 2.27
N ARG A 82 3.95 1.25 0.95
CA ARG A 82 4.72 0.37 0.05
C ARG A 82 6.21 0.73 0.01
N VAL A 83 6.55 2.02 -0.01
CA VAL A 83 7.96 2.47 -0.01
C VAL A 83 8.64 2.11 1.30
N TYR A 84 7.98 2.35 2.45
CA TYR A 84 8.51 1.95 3.75
C TYR A 84 8.68 0.44 3.86
N ALA A 85 7.69 -0.35 3.44
CA ALA A 85 7.77 -1.81 3.47
C ALA A 85 8.92 -2.34 2.58
N ARG A 86 9.05 -1.84 1.34
CA ARG A 86 10.13 -2.27 0.42
C ARG A 86 11.53 -1.86 0.89
N SER A 87 11.63 -0.82 1.71
CA SER A 87 12.90 -0.38 2.31
C SER A 87 13.16 -1.00 3.70
N GLY A 88 12.35 -1.96 4.14
CA GLY A 88 12.50 -2.66 5.43
C GLY A 88 12.06 -1.84 6.65
N GLN A 89 11.45 -0.67 6.44
CA GLN A 89 10.99 0.25 7.48
C GLN A 89 9.56 -0.10 7.91
N PHE A 90 9.39 -1.33 8.43
CA PHE A 90 8.07 -1.91 8.69
C PHE A 90 7.22 -1.11 9.69
N ALA A 91 7.83 -0.53 10.74
CA ALA A 91 7.10 0.27 11.72
C ALA A 91 6.47 1.52 11.08
N GLN A 92 7.19 2.21 10.19
CA GLN A 92 6.68 3.35 9.45
C GLN A 92 5.60 2.95 8.45
N ALA A 93 5.75 1.79 7.78
CA ALA A 93 4.74 1.26 6.87
C ALA A 93 3.40 1.04 7.59
N ILE A 94 3.44 0.40 8.76
CA ILE A 94 2.26 0.16 9.61
C ILE A 94 1.58 1.49 9.97
N GLN A 95 2.33 2.47 10.50
CA GLN A 95 1.75 3.77 10.89
C GLN A 95 1.04 4.48 9.74
N VAL A 96 1.62 4.43 8.54
CA VAL A 96 1.03 5.05 7.35
C VAL A 96 -0.22 4.30 6.89
N TRP A 97 -0.17 2.97 6.87
CA TRP A 97 -1.32 2.16 6.46
C TRP A 97 -2.46 2.17 7.47
N GLU A 98 -2.17 2.29 8.77
CA GLU A 98 -3.20 2.51 9.79
C GLU A 98 -3.96 3.83 9.57
N ARG A 99 -3.27 4.89 9.13
CA ARG A 99 -3.92 6.15 8.69
C ARG A 99 -4.78 5.97 7.44
N LYS A 100 -4.47 5.00 6.58
CA LYS A 100 -5.22 4.69 5.35
C LYS A 100 -6.52 3.92 5.64
N ILE A 101 -6.55 3.07 6.67
CA ILE A 101 -7.72 2.22 7.01
C ILE A 101 -9.07 2.94 6.90
N PRO A 102 -9.30 4.13 7.51
CA PRO A 102 -10.59 4.81 7.43
C PRO A 102 -10.96 5.32 6.02
N LEU A 103 -10.01 5.40 5.09
CA LEU A 103 -10.22 5.82 3.71
C LEU A 103 -10.43 4.65 2.75
N ALA A 104 -10.30 3.40 3.22
CA ALA A 104 -10.50 2.22 2.39
C ALA A 104 -12.00 2.01 2.13
N THR A 105 -12.40 2.03 0.86
CA THR A 105 -13.82 2.07 0.47
C THR A 105 -14.39 0.73 0.04
N SER A 106 -13.55 -0.32 -0.10
CA SER A 106 -14.00 -1.65 -0.50
C SER A 106 -13.39 -2.76 0.38
N PRO A 107 -14.09 -3.90 0.56
CA PRO A 107 -13.50 -5.04 1.26
C PRO A 107 -12.26 -5.58 0.55
N LEU A 108 -12.20 -5.53 -0.80
CA LEU A 108 -11.01 -5.92 -1.55
C LEU A 108 -9.79 -5.07 -1.16
N GLU A 109 -9.95 -3.76 -1.06
CA GLU A 109 -8.87 -2.86 -0.62
C GLU A 109 -8.46 -3.15 0.83
N LYS A 110 -9.42 -3.40 1.72
CA LYS A 110 -9.15 -3.76 3.12
C LYS A 110 -8.43 -5.10 3.25
N ALA A 111 -8.81 -6.10 2.44
CA ALA A 111 -8.17 -7.41 2.40
C ALA A 111 -6.67 -7.27 2.10
N TRP A 112 -6.32 -6.53 1.04
CA TRP A 112 -4.94 -6.22 0.71
C TRP A 112 -4.25 -5.41 1.83
N LEU A 113 -4.89 -4.35 2.34
CA LEU A 113 -4.30 -3.46 3.34
C LEU A 113 -3.97 -4.19 4.64
N PHE A 114 -4.90 -5.02 5.14
CA PHE A 114 -4.67 -5.83 6.32
C PHE A 114 -3.59 -6.88 6.10
N HIS A 115 -3.53 -7.48 4.91
CA HIS A 115 -2.46 -8.41 4.56
C HIS A 115 -1.08 -7.73 4.66
N GLU A 116 -0.92 -6.54 4.05
CA GLU A 116 0.35 -5.82 4.04
C GLU A 116 0.80 -5.35 5.44
N ILE A 117 -0.15 -4.88 6.27
CA ILE A 117 0.14 -4.56 7.68
C ILE A 117 0.57 -5.83 8.44
N GLY A 118 -0.11 -6.96 8.20
CA GLY A 118 0.23 -8.25 8.79
C GLY A 118 1.62 -8.74 8.37
N GLN A 119 2.03 -8.55 7.11
CA GLN A 119 3.38 -8.83 6.64
C GLN A 119 4.43 -7.97 7.35
N CYS A 120 4.14 -6.68 7.59
CA CYS A 120 5.04 -5.80 8.33
C CYS A 120 5.21 -6.25 9.79
N HIS A 121 4.12 -6.63 10.47
CA HIS A 121 4.18 -7.21 11.80
C HIS A 121 5.01 -8.50 11.83
N PHE A 122 4.85 -9.36 10.82
CA PHE A 122 5.66 -10.57 10.67
C PHE A 122 7.16 -10.22 10.57
N GLY A 123 7.51 -9.23 9.74
CA GLY A 123 8.87 -8.75 9.57
C GLY A 123 9.49 -8.16 10.83
N LEU A 124 8.67 -7.60 11.73
CA LEU A 124 9.08 -7.11 13.05
C LEU A 124 9.16 -8.20 14.13
N GLY A 125 8.73 -9.42 13.82
CA GLY A 125 8.65 -10.51 14.79
C GLY A 125 7.42 -10.47 15.70
N ASP A 126 6.47 -9.56 15.45
CA ASP A 126 5.19 -9.47 16.14
C ASP A 126 4.18 -10.44 15.49
N TYR A 127 4.38 -11.72 15.79
CA TYR A 127 3.64 -12.80 15.13
C TYR A 127 2.18 -12.85 15.59
N GLU A 128 1.86 -12.44 16.82
CA GLU A 128 0.46 -12.34 17.27
C GLU A 128 -0.31 -11.29 16.44
N ARG A 129 0.24 -10.08 16.26
CA ARG A 129 -0.43 -9.09 15.40
C ARG A 129 -0.43 -9.49 13.94
N SER A 130 0.64 -10.14 13.46
CA SER A 130 0.67 -10.68 12.09
C SER A 130 -0.48 -11.65 11.83
N GLN A 131 -0.70 -12.61 12.75
CA GLN A 131 -1.81 -13.54 12.70
C GLN A 131 -3.16 -12.81 12.74
N ALA A 132 -3.31 -11.82 13.64
CA ALA A 132 -4.56 -11.05 13.77
C ALA A 132 -4.92 -10.29 12.49
N TYR A 133 -3.94 -9.63 11.86
CA TYR A 133 -4.13 -8.93 10.59
C TYR A 133 -4.36 -9.90 9.42
N GLY A 134 -3.70 -11.06 9.41
CA GLY A 134 -3.99 -12.12 8.44
C GLY A 134 -5.44 -12.62 8.52
N ASN A 135 -5.97 -12.82 9.73
CA ASN A 135 -7.38 -13.20 9.92
C ASN A 135 -8.34 -12.10 9.43
N ARG A 136 -8.06 -10.82 9.72
CA ARG A 136 -8.85 -9.69 9.21
C ARG A 136 -8.84 -9.64 7.68
N SER A 137 -7.66 -9.82 7.07
CA SER A 137 -7.52 -9.90 5.61
C SER A 137 -8.38 -11.02 5.02
N PHE A 138 -8.35 -12.22 5.63
CA PHE A 138 -9.16 -13.35 5.20
C PHE A 138 -10.67 -13.05 5.29
N THR A 139 -11.14 -12.42 6.38
CA THR A 139 -12.55 -12.04 6.53
C THR A 139 -13.03 -11.13 5.39
N GLU A 140 -12.27 -10.09 5.07
CA GLU A 140 -12.62 -9.17 3.98
C GLU A 140 -12.56 -9.87 2.60
N ALA A 141 -11.60 -10.78 2.40
CA ALA A 141 -11.46 -11.55 1.16
C ALA A 141 -12.60 -12.55 0.94
N VAL A 142 -13.17 -13.12 2.02
CA VAL A 142 -14.36 -13.96 1.96
C VAL A 142 -15.59 -13.15 1.57
N GLU A 143 -15.72 -11.90 2.05
CA GLU A 143 -16.85 -11.03 1.73
C GLU A 143 -16.97 -10.76 0.22
N VAL A 144 -15.84 -10.63 -0.48
CA VAL A 144 -15.80 -10.40 -1.94
C VAL A 144 -15.54 -11.66 -2.75
N SER A 145 -15.53 -12.84 -2.12
CA SER A 145 -15.23 -14.12 -2.78
C SER A 145 -13.92 -14.08 -3.59
N ASP A 146 -12.88 -13.41 -3.09
CA ASP A 146 -11.58 -13.31 -3.77
C ASP A 146 -10.66 -14.49 -3.37
N PRO A 147 -10.45 -15.49 -4.24
CA PRO A 147 -9.69 -16.69 -3.89
C PRO A 147 -8.20 -16.41 -3.69
N VAL A 148 -7.67 -15.38 -4.35
CA VAL A 148 -6.24 -15.02 -4.25
C VAL A 148 -5.96 -14.42 -2.88
N TRP A 149 -6.79 -13.49 -2.41
CA TRP A 149 -6.64 -12.90 -1.09
C TRP A 149 -6.98 -13.87 0.03
N GLN A 150 -7.94 -14.77 -0.16
CA GLN A 150 -8.20 -15.86 0.79
C GLN A 150 -6.96 -16.73 0.99
N LEU A 151 -6.31 -17.13 -0.11
CA LEU A 151 -5.07 -17.91 -0.07
C LEU A 151 -3.92 -17.15 0.60
N ASN A 152 -3.64 -15.92 0.15
CA ASN A 152 -2.56 -15.10 0.70
C ASN A 152 -2.72 -14.87 2.22
N ALA A 153 -3.94 -14.55 2.66
CA ALA A 153 -4.26 -14.35 4.06
C ALA A 153 -4.05 -15.63 4.89
N LYS A 154 -4.49 -16.80 4.39
CA LYS A 154 -4.28 -18.09 5.09
C LYS A 154 -2.81 -18.46 5.20
N VAL A 155 -2.02 -18.22 4.15
CA VAL A 155 -0.57 -18.44 4.19
C VAL A 155 0.10 -17.56 5.25
N LEU A 156 -0.27 -16.28 5.34
CA LEU A 156 0.25 -15.38 6.38
C LEU A 156 -0.12 -15.84 7.80
N VAL A 157 -1.37 -16.28 8.00
CA VAL A 157 -1.82 -16.84 9.29
C VAL A 157 -1.03 -18.09 9.65
N ALA A 158 -0.88 -19.04 8.73
CA ALA A 158 -0.15 -20.29 8.95
C ALA A 158 1.34 -20.06 9.25
N HIS A 159 1.98 -19.12 8.54
CA HIS A 159 3.35 -18.70 8.85
C HIS A 159 3.46 -18.09 10.25
N SER A 160 2.52 -17.23 10.64
CA SER A 160 2.49 -16.61 11.96
C SER A 160 2.32 -17.65 13.07
N GLN A 161 1.37 -18.58 12.92
CA GLN A 161 1.15 -19.70 13.83
C GLN A 161 2.40 -20.58 13.98
N THR A 162 3.11 -20.83 12.88
CA THR A 162 4.37 -21.59 12.89
C THR A 162 5.41 -20.89 13.77
N LYS A 163 5.56 -19.56 13.62
CA LYS A 163 6.49 -18.76 14.44
C LYS A 163 6.08 -18.68 15.91
N LEU A 164 4.78 -18.72 16.20
CA LEU A 164 4.21 -18.83 17.54
C LEU A 164 4.25 -20.24 18.12
N ARG A 165 4.78 -21.23 17.37
CA ARG A 165 4.83 -22.66 17.76
C ARG A 165 3.45 -23.31 17.93
N GLN A 166 2.42 -22.75 17.30
CA GLN A 166 1.06 -23.28 17.24
C GLN A 166 0.94 -24.33 16.12
N TYR A 167 1.78 -25.37 16.16
CA TYR A 167 2.02 -26.25 15.00
C TYR A 167 0.77 -26.99 14.49
N ARG A 168 -0.10 -27.44 15.41
CA ARG A 168 -1.35 -28.12 15.02
C ARG A 168 -2.31 -27.20 14.27
N GLU A 169 -2.38 -25.93 14.68
CA GLU A 169 -3.21 -24.93 14.01
C GLU A 169 -2.60 -24.50 12.69
N ALA A 170 -1.28 -24.37 12.63
CA ALA A 170 -0.54 -24.08 11.40
C ALA A 170 -0.77 -25.16 10.35
N GLU A 171 -0.65 -26.45 10.72
CA GLU A 171 -0.91 -27.59 9.83
C GLU A 171 -2.33 -27.52 9.25
N LYS A 172 -3.34 -27.37 10.10
CA LYS A 172 -4.73 -27.21 9.65
C LYS A 172 -4.91 -26.01 8.71
N THR A 173 -4.30 -24.88 9.03
CA THR A 173 -4.42 -23.66 8.21
C THR A 173 -3.70 -23.82 6.86
N PHE A 174 -2.59 -24.56 6.81
CA PHE A 174 -1.95 -24.92 5.55
C PHE A 174 -2.79 -25.89 4.71
N ASP A 175 -3.50 -26.84 5.32
CA ASP A 175 -4.45 -27.69 4.59
C ASP A 175 -5.57 -26.87 3.97
N GLU A 176 -6.13 -25.91 4.72
CA GLU A 176 -7.14 -24.98 4.20
C GLU A 176 -6.60 -24.13 3.04
N ALA A 177 -5.36 -23.62 3.16
CA ALA A 177 -4.69 -22.89 2.07
C ALA A 177 -4.46 -23.79 0.84
N LEU A 178 -4.09 -25.05 1.04
CA LEU A 178 -3.86 -26.01 -0.04
C LEU A 178 -5.14 -26.33 -0.82
N VAL A 179 -6.28 -26.41 -0.13
CA VAL A 179 -7.60 -26.57 -0.76
C VAL A 179 -7.89 -25.35 -1.64
N LEU A 180 -7.76 -24.14 -1.08
CA LEU A 180 -7.98 -22.89 -1.82
C LEU A 180 -7.08 -22.75 -3.06
N ALA A 181 -5.85 -23.27 -3.01
CA ALA A 181 -4.93 -23.23 -4.14
C ALA A 181 -5.28 -24.23 -5.26
N LYS A 182 -5.99 -25.32 -4.94
CA LYS A 182 -6.39 -26.35 -5.91
C LYS A 182 -7.69 -26.00 -6.64
N ASP A 183 -8.52 -25.17 -6.02
CA ASP A 183 -9.83 -24.77 -6.55
C ASP A 183 -9.76 -23.54 -7.48
N GLN A 184 -8.55 -23.12 -7.90
CA GLN A 184 -8.29 -21.97 -8.80
C GLN A 184 -8.11 -22.37 -10.27
#